data_AF-A0A7G6YNX0-F1
#
_entry.id   AF-A0A7G6YNX0-F1
#
_cell.length_a   1.000
_cell.length_b   1.000
_cell.length_c   1.000
_cell.angle_alpha   90.00
_cell.angle_beta   90.00
_cell.angle_gamma   90.00
#
_symmetry.space_group_name_H-M   'P 1'
#
loop_
_entity.id
_entity.type
_entity.pdbx_description
1 polymer ?
#
loop_
_entity_poly.entity_id
_entity_poly.type
_entity_poly.pdbx_seq_one_letter_code
_entity_poly.pdbx_strand_id
1 'polypeptide(L)'
;MAACSTSAQQPTSSQTPAPTQGNMPVQYDPAKDPAMNQQQAPQRDQPVVKPTAKDAPVMVFRKTRCFGTCPAYTATVYADGRVAYEGLDFVTLKGKHELRLPTAVINQTIQQANALHFSQLQSHYLSGVSDLPSTYLTLTLADGTQKTVQAELTNDTPPPLKELLTYVAEQMDKITAGLER
;
A
#
# COMPACT_ATOMS: atom_id res chain seq x y z
N MET A 1 -49.21 -20.22 42.45
CA MET A 1 -48.63 -21.58 42.44
C MET A 1 -47.34 -21.46 41.62
N ALA A 2 -46.14 -21.19 42.14
CA ALA A 2 -45.43 -21.58 43.38
C ALA A 2 -44.71 -22.94 43.30
N ALA A 3 -43.46 -22.91 42.81
CA ALA A 3 -42.28 -23.77 43.05
C ALA A 3 -41.20 -23.33 42.01
N CYS A 4 -40.01 -22.78 42.34
CA CYS A 4 -38.87 -23.32 43.10
C CYS A 4 -38.31 -24.61 42.44
N SER A 5 -37.01 -24.74 42.09
CA SER A 5 -35.76 -24.36 42.81
C SER A 5 -34.58 -24.17 41.81
N THR A 6 -33.63 -23.22 41.97
CA THR A 6 -32.31 -23.32 42.69
C THR A 6 -31.28 -24.27 42.02
N SER A 7 -29.97 -24.01 41.86
CA SER A 7 -29.09 -22.80 41.77
C SER A 7 -27.65 -23.22 41.39
N ALA A 8 -26.79 -22.23 41.06
CA ALA A 8 -25.35 -22.15 41.38
C ALA A 8 -24.26 -22.93 40.57
N GLN A 9 -23.39 -22.11 39.93
CA GLN A 9 -21.91 -22.07 40.07
C GLN A 9 -20.98 -23.09 39.36
N GLN A 10 -20.29 -22.58 38.32
CA GLN A 10 -18.81 -22.52 38.08
C GLN A 10 -17.83 -23.46 38.84
N PRO A 11 -16.55 -23.55 38.39
CA PRO A 11 -16.02 -23.69 37.03
C PRO A 11 -15.02 -24.88 36.95
N THR A 12 -14.53 -25.25 35.75
CA THR A 12 -13.37 -26.16 35.64
C THR A 12 -12.24 -25.56 34.81
N SER A 13 -11.07 -25.48 35.43
CA SER A 13 -9.79 -25.14 34.84
C SER A 13 -8.95 -26.40 34.61
N SER A 14 -7.79 -26.23 33.97
CA SER A 14 -6.65 -27.19 34.00
C SER A 14 -6.76 -28.43 33.09
N GLN A 15 -5.68 -28.97 32.52
CA GLN A 15 -4.28 -28.52 32.35
C GLN A 15 -3.60 -29.38 31.25
N THR A 16 -2.56 -28.86 30.61
CA THR A 16 -1.64 -29.64 29.75
C THR A 16 -0.78 -30.59 30.61
N PRO A 17 -0.23 -31.67 30.01
CA PRO A 17 1.20 -31.92 30.25
C PRO A 17 2.00 -32.30 28.99
N ALA A 18 3.21 -31.76 28.89
CA ALA A 18 4.35 -32.37 28.20
C ALA A 18 5.31 -32.92 29.27
N PRO A 19 6.01 -34.05 29.04
CA PRO A 19 7.43 -34.00 28.66
C PRO A 19 7.75 -35.10 27.59
N THR A 20 8.98 -35.44 27.17
CA THR A 20 10.34 -35.19 27.71
C THR A 20 11.39 -35.01 26.60
N GLN A 21 12.62 -34.69 27.01
CA GLN A 21 13.85 -34.47 26.25
C GLN A 21 14.39 -35.71 25.49
N GLY A 22 15.17 -35.43 24.44
CA GLY A 22 16.16 -36.35 23.86
C GLY A 22 17.43 -35.59 23.46
N ASN A 23 18.33 -35.34 24.42
CA ASN A 23 19.62 -34.68 24.16
C ASN A 23 20.70 -35.72 23.83
N MET A 24 21.37 -35.56 22.69
CA MET A 24 22.68 -36.18 22.43
C MET A 24 23.74 -35.08 22.24
N PRO A 25 24.90 -35.15 22.90
CA PRO A 25 25.94 -34.14 22.78
C PRO A 25 26.74 -34.35 21.50
N VAL A 26 26.70 -33.39 20.58
CA VAL A 26 27.68 -33.30 19.49
C VAL A 26 28.82 -32.43 19.99
N GLN A 27 29.97 -33.05 20.30
CA GLN A 27 31.19 -32.30 20.61
C GLN A 27 31.70 -31.63 19.33
N TYR A 28 32.18 -30.39 19.45
CA TYR A 28 32.75 -29.64 18.35
C TYR A 28 34.24 -29.41 18.60
N ASP A 29 35.10 -30.15 17.90
CA ASP A 29 36.56 -30.05 17.99
C ASP A 29 37.10 -28.89 17.12
N PRO A 30 37.76 -27.88 17.70
CA PRO A 30 38.20 -26.70 16.96
C PRO A 30 39.67 -26.82 16.48
N ALA A 31 39.98 -27.77 15.59
CA ALA A 31 41.26 -27.81 14.87
C ALA A 31 41.21 -28.68 13.60
N LYS A 32 41.90 -28.21 12.54
CA LYS A 32 42.01 -28.77 11.15
C LYS A 32 40.76 -28.44 10.29
N ASP A 33 40.86 -27.88 9.09
CA ASP A 33 42.01 -27.54 8.23
C ASP A 33 41.78 -26.20 7.45
N PRO A 34 42.81 -25.63 6.79
CA PRO A 34 42.87 -24.18 6.56
C PRO A 34 42.21 -23.62 5.29
N ALA A 35 41.93 -22.32 5.37
CA ALA A 35 41.69 -21.32 4.33
C ALA A 35 41.75 -21.73 2.85
N MET A 36 40.64 -21.49 2.14
CA MET A 36 40.73 -20.97 0.77
C MET A 36 39.91 -19.68 0.63
N ASN A 37 40.64 -18.57 0.64
CA ASN A 37 40.17 -17.25 0.23
C ASN A 37 39.77 -17.27 -1.26
N GLN A 38 38.68 -16.59 -1.63
CA GLN A 38 38.70 -15.62 -2.73
C GLN A 38 37.40 -14.78 -2.85
N GLN A 39 37.58 -13.48 -2.60
CA GLN A 39 36.97 -12.33 -3.30
C GLN A 39 35.45 -12.13 -3.28
N GLN A 40 35.08 -11.10 -2.51
CA GLN A 40 33.88 -10.29 -2.71
C GLN A 40 33.89 -9.63 -4.10
N ALA A 41 32.77 -9.68 -4.82
CA ALA A 41 32.52 -8.82 -5.97
C ALA A 41 32.07 -7.42 -5.49
N PRO A 42 32.43 -6.33 -6.20
CA PRO A 42 32.33 -4.99 -5.65
C PRO A 42 30.89 -4.50 -5.50
N GLN A 43 30.50 -4.17 -4.27
CA GLN A 43 29.31 -3.34 -4.05
C GLN A 43 29.63 -1.96 -4.60
N ARG A 44 28.97 -1.58 -5.70
CA ARG A 44 29.06 -0.21 -6.22
C ARG A 44 28.55 0.75 -5.16
N ASP A 45 29.37 1.72 -4.78
CA ASP A 45 28.98 2.90 -4.03
C ASP A 45 27.91 3.68 -4.81
N GLN A 46 26.65 3.31 -4.60
CA GLN A 46 25.56 4.27 -4.76
C GLN A 46 25.46 5.02 -3.44
N PRO A 47 25.79 6.31 -3.38
CA PRO A 47 25.50 7.09 -2.18
C PRO A 47 24.00 7.01 -1.94
N VAL A 48 23.61 6.53 -0.76
CA VAL A 48 22.20 6.56 -0.33
C VAL A 48 21.86 8.01 0.01
N VAL A 49 21.64 8.80 -1.05
CA VAL A 49 21.20 10.18 -0.94
C VAL A 49 19.82 10.14 -0.30
N LYS A 50 19.70 10.67 0.92
CA LYS A 50 18.38 10.90 1.53
C LYS A 50 17.58 11.76 0.54
N PRO A 51 16.36 11.37 0.14
CA PRO A 51 15.54 12.16 -0.77
C PRO A 51 15.46 13.60 -0.25
N THR A 52 15.83 14.57 -1.08
CA THR A 52 15.62 15.96 -0.69
C THR A 52 14.13 16.26 -0.69
N ALA A 53 13.69 17.37 -0.08
CA ALA A 53 12.25 17.72 -0.06
C ALA A 53 11.63 17.85 -1.47
N LYS A 54 12.44 18.00 -2.53
CA LYS A 54 12.00 17.98 -3.95
C LYS A 54 11.85 16.58 -4.55
N ASP A 55 12.42 15.56 -3.91
CA ASP A 55 12.38 14.15 -4.33
C ASP A 55 11.33 13.34 -3.55
N ALA A 56 10.60 13.98 -2.63
CA ALA A 56 9.44 13.38 -1.97
C ALA A 56 8.22 13.38 -2.91
N PRO A 57 7.40 12.32 -2.94
CA PRO A 57 6.17 12.32 -3.70
C PRO A 57 5.15 13.28 -3.08
N VAL A 58 4.41 14.00 -3.92
CA VAL A 58 3.27 14.84 -3.51
C VAL A 58 1.96 14.06 -3.49
N MET A 59 1.87 13.01 -4.31
CA MET A 59 0.71 12.15 -4.43
C MET A 59 1.14 10.70 -4.73
N VAL A 60 0.44 9.73 -4.16
CA VAL A 60 0.51 8.33 -4.59
C VAL A 60 -0.92 7.84 -4.87
N PHE A 61 -1.16 7.32 -6.06
CA PHE A 61 -2.45 6.78 -6.47
C PHE A 61 -2.30 5.29 -6.79
N ARG A 62 -3.19 4.44 -6.26
CA ARG A 62 -3.08 2.98 -6.43
C ARG A 62 -4.45 2.34 -6.57
N LYS A 63 -4.58 1.39 -7.48
CA LYS A 63 -5.78 0.57 -7.69
C LYS A 63 -5.45 -0.91 -7.46
N THR A 64 -6.29 -1.63 -6.72
CA THR A 64 -6.11 -3.07 -6.49
C THR A 64 -6.75 -3.92 -7.59
N ARG A 65 -6.40 -5.20 -7.60
CA ARG A 65 -7.09 -6.23 -8.39
C ARG A 65 -8.53 -6.42 -7.91
N CYS A 66 -9.35 -6.98 -8.80
CA CYS A 66 -10.59 -7.71 -8.51
C CYS A 66 -10.49 -9.10 -9.19
N PHE A 67 -11.54 -9.92 -9.16
CA PHE A 67 -11.62 -11.21 -9.88
C PHE A 67 -11.90 -11.03 -11.37
N GLY A 68 -12.48 -9.89 -11.77
CA GLY A 68 -12.62 -9.46 -13.15
C GLY A 68 -11.41 -8.69 -13.70
N THR A 69 -11.62 -7.93 -14.76
CA THR A 69 -10.56 -7.20 -15.50
C THR A 69 -10.29 -5.79 -14.95
N CYS A 70 -10.31 -5.61 -13.62
CA CYS A 70 -10.07 -4.29 -13.02
C CYS A 70 -8.60 -3.87 -13.17
N PRO A 71 -8.30 -2.66 -13.70
CA PRO A 71 -6.92 -2.18 -13.81
C PRO A 71 -6.26 -2.05 -12.43
N ALA A 72 -5.13 -2.73 -12.25
CA ALA A 72 -4.35 -2.72 -11.02
C ALA A 72 -2.96 -2.12 -11.27
N TYR A 73 -2.62 -1.06 -10.54
CA TYR A 73 -1.35 -0.34 -10.67
C TYR A 73 -1.06 0.55 -9.45
N THR A 74 0.17 1.06 -9.38
CA THR A 74 0.58 2.15 -8.48
C THR A 74 1.23 3.26 -9.29
N ALA A 75 0.92 4.52 -9.00
CA ALA A 75 1.49 5.71 -9.61
C ALA A 75 1.96 6.68 -8.51
N THR A 76 3.27 6.85 -8.40
CA THR A 76 3.93 7.75 -7.45
C THR A 76 4.31 9.04 -8.16
N VAL A 77 3.70 10.17 -7.76
CA VAL A 77 3.76 11.45 -8.46
C VAL A 77 4.57 12.48 -7.66
N TYR A 78 5.48 13.16 -8.35
CA TYR A 78 6.38 14.17 -7.79
C TYR A 78 5.96 15.59 -8.19
N ALA A 79 6.40 16.60 -7.43
CA ALA A 79 6.02 18.00 -7.63
C ALA A 79 6.38 18.58 -9.02
N ASP A 80 7.39 18.01 -9.68
CA ASP A 80 7.88 18.40 -11.01
C ASP A 80 7.15 17.66 -12.17
N GLY A 81 6.10 16.92 -11.87
CA GLY A 81 5.33 16.16 -12.86
C GLY A 81 5.96 14.82 -13.27
N ARG A 82 7.09 14.38 -12.68
CA ARG A 82 7.52 12.98 -12.80
C ARG A 82 6.48 12.05 -12.19
N VAL A 83 6.28 10.89 -12.80
CA VAL A 83 5.48 9.79 -12.26
C VAL A 83 6.26 8.50 -12.37
N ALA A 84 6.57 7.85 -11.24
CA ALA A 84 7.02 6.47 -11.23
C ALA A 84 5.78 5.57 -11.21
N TYR A 85 5.52 4.88 -12.32
CA TYR A 85 4.35 4.05 -12.54
C TYR A 85 4.73 2.57 -12.51
N GLU A 86 3.95 1.74 -11.82
CA GLU A 86 4.06 0.28 -11.82
C GLU A 86 2.70 -0.34 -12.15
N GLY A 87 2.56 -0.79 -13.40
CA GLY A 87 1.37 -1.48 -13.91
C GLY A 87 1.43 -2.97 -13.67
N LEU A 88 0.36 -3.54 -13.10
CA LEU A 88 0.32 -4.96 -12.70
C LEU A 88 -0.57 -5.76 -13.67
N ASP A 89 -1.88 -5.53 -13.61
CA ASP A 89 -2.89 -6.36 -14.28
C ASP A 89 -3.99 -5.51 -14.91
N PHE A 90 -4.50 -5.97 -16.05
CA PHE A 90 -5.54 -5.31 -16.85
C PHE A 90 -5.29 -3.82 -17.11
N VAL A 91 -4.01 -3.45 -17.26
CA VAL A 91 -3.52 -2.14 -17.67
C VAL A 91 -2.85 -2.25 -19.03
N THR A 92 -2.96 -1.19 -19.83
CA THR A 92 -2.25 -1.02 -21.10
C THR A 92 -0.74 -1.14 -20.92
N LEU A 93 -0.20 -0.45 -19.91
CA LEU A 93 1.24 -0.33 -19.70
C LEU A 93 1.67 -1.20 -18.50
N LYS A 94 2.17 -2.42 -18.75
CA LYS A 94 2.63 -3.33 -17.68
C LYS A 94 4.09 -3.10 -17.29
N GLY A 95 4.43 -3.35 -16.02
CA GLY A 95 5.77 -3.19 -15.47
C GLY A 95 6.06 -1.77 -14.97
N LYS A 96 7.34 -1.45 -14.78
CA LYS A 96 7.81 -0.17 -14.23
C LYS A 96 8.16 0.82 -15.34
N HIS A 97 7.62 2.03 -15.25
CA HIS A 97 7.77 3.09 -16.24
C HIS A 97 7.93 4.47 -15.58
N GLU A 98 8.68 5.36 -16.22
CA GLU A 98 8.70 6.79 -15.87
C GLU A 98 7.80 7.55 -16.85
N LEU A 99 6.75 8.17 -16.31
CA LEU A 99 5.78 8.96 -17.07
C LEU A 99 5.86 10.44 -16.68
N ARG A 100 5.15 11.29 -17.42
CA ARG A 100 4.96 12.70 -17.09
C ARG A 100 3.48 13.03 -16.96
N LEU A 101 3.11 13.61 -15.83
CA LEU A 101 1.81 14.19 -15.58
C LEU A 101 1.94 15.73 -15.60
N PRO A 102 1.08 16.47 -16.33
CA PRO A 102 1.13 17.93 -16.32
C PRO A 102 0.96 18.48 -14.91
N THR A 103 1.81 19.44 -14.50
CA THR A 103 1.75 20.05 -13.16
C THR A 103 0.41 20.75 -12.89
N ALA A 104 -0.29 21.21 -13.93
CA ALA A 104 -1.65 21.72 -13.85
C ALA A 104 -2.64 20.67 -13.30
N VAL A 105 -2.51 19.39 -13.69
CA VAL A 105 -3.34 18.29 -13.16
C VAL A 105 -3.03 18.05 -11.69
N ILE A 106 -1.75 18.06 -11.30
CA ILE A 106 -1.33 17.90 -9.89
C ILE A 106 -1.92 19.02 -9.04
N ASN A 107 -1.81 20.26 -9.49
CA ASN A 107 -2.36 21.43 -8.80
C ASN A 107 -3.89 21.35 -8.70
N GLN A 108 -4.58 20.90 -9.76
CA GLN A 108 -6.04 20.70 -9.75
C GLN A 108 -6.45 19.60 -8.77
N THR A 109 -5.75 18.46 -8.71
CA THR A 109 -5.99 17.40 -7.71
C THR A 109 -5.83 17.92 -6.29
N ILE A 110 -4.78 18.68 -6.00
CA ILE A 110 -4.53 19.28 -4.68
C ILE A 110 -5.63 20.31 -4.35
N GLN A 111 -6.05 21.15 -5.31
CA GLN A 111 -7.12 22.12 -5.13
C GLN A 111 -8.45 21.43 -4.80
N GLN A 112 -8.82 20.38 -5.53
CA GLN A 112 -10.01 19.58 -5.26
C GLN A 112 -9.92 18.93 -3.87
N ALA A 113 -8.81 18.27 -3.53
CA ALA A 113 -8.61 17.66 -2.21
C ALA A 113 -8.74 18.67 -1.06
N ASN A 114 -8.20 19.89 -1.23
CA ASN A 114 -8.33 20.96 -0.24
C ASN A 114 -9.79 21.42 -0.07
N ALA A 115 -10.55 21.54 -1.16
CA ALA A 115 -11.97 21.89 -1.13
C ALA A 115 -12.85 20.82 -0.43
N LEU A 116 -12.38 19.58 -0.36
CA LEU A 116 -13.03 18.46 0.34
C LEU A 116 -12.53 18.26 1.77
N HIS A 117 -11.65 19.13 2.27
CA HIS A 117 -10.96 18.95 3.56
C HIS A 117 -10.31 17.57 3.69
N PHE A 118 -9.58 17.11 2.66
CA PHE A 118 -9.08 15.72 2.52
C PHE A 118 -8.36 15.16 3.77
N SER A 119 -7.64 16.00 4.51
CA SER A 119 -6.98 15.64 5.78
C SER A 119 -7.95 15.14 6.86
N GLN A 120 -9.21 15.61 6.84
CA GLN A 120 -10.27 15.29 7.80
C GLN A 120 -11.15 14.10 7.37
N LEU A 121 -11.01 13.60 6.14
CA LEU A 121 -11.78 12.46 5.66
C LEU A 121 -11.47 11.17 6.46
N GLN A 122 -12.41 10.24 6.47
CA GLN A 122 -12.15 8.89 7.00
C GLN A 122 -11.08 8.20 6.17
N SER A 123 -10.29 7.32 6.79
CA SER A 123 -9.21 6.62 6.08
C SER A 123 -9.72 5.52 5.15
N HIS A 124 -10.97 5.07 5.32
CA HIS A 124 -11.57 3.97 4.56
C HIS A 124 -13.05 4.24 4.26
N TYR A 125 -13.47 4.04 3.01
CA TYR A 125 -14.86 4.04 2.54
C TYR A 125 -15.09 2.74 1.76
N LEU A 126 -15.55 1.70 2.45
CA LEU A 126 -15.67 0.33 1.91
C LEU A 126 -17.11 -0.15 2.04
N SER A 127 -17.60 -0.84 1.01
CA SER A 127 -18.95 -1.39 0.92
C SER A 127 -19.08 -2.80 1.53
N GLY A 128 -17.95 -3.46 1.79
CA GLY A 128 -17.91 -4.86 2.22
C GLY A 128 -18.06 -5.87 1.06
N VAL A 129 -18.12 -5.42 -0.19
CA VAL A 129 -18.17 -6.29 -1.38
C VAL A 129 -16.76 -6.78 -1.73
N SER A 130 -16.50 -8.08 -1.54
CA SER A 130 -15.17 -8.67 -1.67
C SER A 130 -14.51 -8.60 -3.06
N ASP A 131 -15.29 -8.32 -4.12
CA ASP A 131 -14.83 -8.31 -5.51
C ASP A 131 -14.75 -6.88 -6.13
N LEU A 132 -14.69 -5.85 -5.29
CA LEU A 132 -14.48 -4.47 -5.77
C LEU A 132 -13.00 -4.05 -5.65
N PRO A 133 -12.45 -3.35 -6.66
CA PRO A 133 -11.12 -2.79 -6.56
C PRO A 133 -11.12 -1.60 -5.59
N SER A 134 -10.30 -1.69 -4.55
CA SER A 134 -9.98 -0.54 -3.71
C SER A 134 -9.09 0.45 -4.47
N THR A 135 -9.47 1.72 -4.41
CA THR A 135 -8.67 2.85 -4.87
C THR A 135 -8.06 3.55 -3.65
N TYR A 136 -6.76 3.78 -3.67
CA TYR A 136 -6.03 4.53 -2.65
C TYR A 136 -5.53 5.83 -3.24
N LEU A 137 -5.78 6.94 -2.54
CA LEU A 137 -5.14 8.22 -2.78
C LEU A 137 -4.38 8.62 -1.51
N THR A 138 -3.07 8.80 -1.63
CA THR A 138 -2.21 9.38 -0.61
C THR A 138 -1.78 10.76 -1.08
N LEU A 139 -1.91 11.77 -0.22
CA LEU A 139 -1.43 13.13 -0.47
C LEU A 139 -0.46 13.57 0.63
N THR A 140 0.61 14.25 0.22
CA THR A 140 1.49 14.96 1.15
C THR A 140 0.86 16.33 1.45
N LEU A 141 0.60 16.59 2.73
CA LEU A 141 -0.07 17.78 3.23
C LEU A 141 0.92 18.95 3.42
N ALA A 142 0.38 20.15 3.67
CA ALA A 142 1.17 21.37 3.83
C ALA A 142 2.14 21.36 5.04
N ASP A 143 1.89 20.51 6.03
CA ASP A 143 2.78 20.28 7.19
C ASP A 143 3.85 19.20 6.93
N GLY A 144 3.88 18.62 5.71
CA GLY A 144 4.79 17.54 5.32
C GLY A 144 4.33 16.14 5.75
N THR A 145 3.21 16.01 6.47
CA THR A 145 2.62 14.70 6.79
C THR A 145 1.93 14.10 5.57
N GLN A 146 1.60 12.80 5.61
CA GLN A 146 0.84 12.14 4.55
C GLN A 146 -0.52 11.65 5.06
N LYS A 147 -1.57 11.93 4.29
CA LYS A 147 -2.92 11.38 4.49
C LYS A 147 -3.20 10.39 3.37
N THR A 148 -3.59 9.17 3.73
CA THR A 148 -4.13 8.17 2.81
C THR A 148 -5.64 8.02 3.03
N VAL A 149 -6.39 7.94 1.94
CA VAL A 149 -7.79 7.52 1.92
C VAL A 149 -7.93 6.34 0.97
N GLN A 150 -8.51 5.24 1.46
CA GLN A 150 -8.93 4.08 0.69
C GLN A 150 -10.44 4.19 0.42
N ALA A 151 -10.87 3.94 -0.81
CA ALA A 151 -12.27 3.97 -1.20
C ALA A 151 -12.59 2.93 -2.27
N GLU A 152 -13.76 2.31 -2.15
CA GLU A 152 -14.44 1.61 -3.24
C GLU A 152 -15.41 2.59 -3.92
N LEU A 153 -15.53 2.58 -5.24
CA LEU A 153 -16.34 3.57 -5.98
C LEU A 153 -17.86 3.25 -5.96
N THR A 154 -18.39 2.88 -4.80
CA THR A 154 -19.80 2.56 -4.54
C THR A 154 -20.61 3.82 -4.17
N ASN A 155 -21.71 3.66 -3.43
CA ASN A 155 -22.50 4.75 -2.85
C ASN A 155 -22.02 5.16 -1.45
N ASP A 156 -21.19 4.33 -0.80
CA ASP A 156 -20.65 4.56 0.55
C ASP A 156 -19.50 5.60 0.54
N THR A 157 -18.87 5.76 -0.61
CA THR A 157 -17.88 6.83 -0.88
C THR A 157 -18.60 8.14 -1.20
N PRO A 158 -18.34 9.24 -0.45
CA PRO A 158 -18.96 10.54 -0.71
C PRO A 158 -18.79 11.00 -2.17
N PRO A 159 -19.82 11.52 -2.85
CA PRO A 159 -19.76 11.87 -4.26
C PRO A 159 -18.56 12.77 -4.65
N PRO A 160 -18.19 13.80 -3.87
CA PRO A 160 -17.02 14.62 -4.24
C PRO A 160 -15.69 13.88 -4.14
N LEU A 161 -15.55 12.93 -3.21
CA LEU A 161 -14.38 12.05 -3.15
C LEU A 161 -14.36 11.09 -4.35
N LYS A 162 -15.52 10.56 -4.74
CA LYS A 162 -15.67 9.72 -5.94
C LYS A 162 -15.27 10.47 -7.22
N GLU A 163 -15.67 11.74 -7.34
CA GLU A 163 -15.27 12.64 -8.44
C GLU A 163 -13.75 12.85 -8.48
N LEU A 164 -13.13 13.19 -7.34
CA LEU A 164 -11.67 13.35 -7.22
C LEU A 164 -10.91 12.09 -7.64
N LEU A 165 -11.31 10.91 -7.13
CA LEU A 165 -10.66 9.64 -7.46
C LEU A 165 -10.86 9.24 -8.93
N THR A 166 -12.02 9.55 -9.51
CA THR A 166 -12.30 9.33 -10.94
C THR A 166 -11.46 10.24 -11.81
N TYR A 167 -11.37 11.53 -11.46
CA TYR A 167 -10.51 12.50 -12.15
C TYR A 167 -9.04 12.03 -12.16
N VAL A 168 -8.48 11.63 -11.02
CA VAL A 168 -7.09 11.14 -10.97
C VAL A 168 -6.92 9.87 -11.81
N ALA A 169 -7.86 8.92 -11.77
CA ALA A 169 -7.81 7.71 -12.59
C ALA A 169 -7.78 8.03 -14.09
N GLU A 170 -8.69 8.88 -14.58
CA GLU A 170 -8.70 9.26 -16.00
C GLU A 170 -7.40 9.92 -16.47
N GLN A 171 -6.74 10.69 -15.59
CA GLN A 171 -5.47 11.34 -15.93
C GLN A 171 -4.32 10.34 -16.00
N MET A 172 -4.34 9.28 -15.17
CA MET A 172 -3.41 8.15 -15.28
C MET A 172 -3.65 7.34 -16.55
N ASP A 173 -4.91 7.11 -16.91
CA ASP A 173 -5.29 6.38 -18.13
C ASP A 173 -4.86 7.18 -19.38
N LYS A 174 -5.02 8.51 -19.39
CA LYS A 174 -4.54 9.40 -20.46
C LYS A 174 -3.02 9.35 -20.66
N ILE A 175 -2.21 9.33 -19.60
CA ILE A 175 -0.73 9.30 -19.73
C ILE A 175 -0.17 7.90 -20.02
N THR A 176 -0.94 6.84 -19.80
CA THR A 176 -0.54 5.45 -20.10
C THR A 176 -0.94 5.00 -21.50
N ALA A 177 -2.10 5.43 -22.00
CA ALA A 177 -2.56 5.14 -23.37
C ALA A 177 -1.65 5.73 -24.47
N GLY A 178 -0.90 6.81 -24.18
CA GLY A 178 -0.02 7.44 -25.16
C GLY A 178 1.24 6.65 -25.55
N LEU A 179 1.46 5.47 -24.97
CA LEU A 179 2.72 4.71 -25.05
C LEU A 179 2.60 3.31 -25.68
N GLU A 180 1.49 3.00 -26.37
CA GLU A 180 1.28 1.73 -27.09
C GLU A 180 2.08 1.65 -28.42
N ARG A 181 3.42 1.73 -28.36
CA ARG A 181 4.31 1.67 -29.54
C ARG A 181 5.35 0.55 -29.45
#